data_AF-A0A212DJ07-F1
#
_entry.id   AF-A0A212DJ07-F1
#
_cell.length_a   1.000
_cell.length_b   1.000
_cell.length_c   1.000
_cell.angle_alpha   90.00
_cell.angle_beta   90.00
_cell.angle_gamma   90.00
#
_symmetry.space_group_name_H-M   'P 1'
#
loop_
_entity.id
_entity.type
_entity.pdbx_description
1 polymer ?
#
loop_
_entity_poly.entity_id
_entity_poly.type
_entity_poly.pdbx_seq_one_letter_code
_entity_poly.pdbx_strand_id
1 'polypeptide(L)'
;MDDINKTEAGNEETGRRENNSWIKRNFNYECYMTFLNGCYSCKWEAQQKKKPRRPLCCCSLREQLFYPWLIMSFFLSIILLFAWVETSNEYNGFDWVVFLGTRIWFFWSLVLLSVLGILAAYTTMLVVVGFLLCWEKNELYLHWYHKVFAPYIHLSSISAMVLLSWPVAFYLIHLEGEVLQVVVGLPFLLILLCLYVVPFGTYSPCVQEKDKLAPKPTFFGHRGAAMLGPENTIMSFEKAVEHGADGLESDVQI
;
A
#
# COMPACT_ATOMS: atom_id res chain seq x y z
N MET A 1 26.92 -2.05 56.06
CA MET A 1 27.50 -2.53 54.78
C MET A 1 26.51 -3.37 53.98
N ASP A 2 25.53 -4.03 54.60
CA ASP A 2 24.55 -4.87 53.90
C ASP A 2 23.52 -4.11 53.04
N ASP A 3 23.16 -2.87 53.39
CA ASP A 3 22.18 -2.10 52.62
C ASP A 3 22.71 -1.59 51.27
N ILE A 4 24.04 -1.42 51.15
CA ILE A 4 24.67 -0.95 49.90
C ILE A 4 24.66 -2.08 48.84
N ASN A 5 25.01 -3.31 49.24
CA ASN A 5 24.97 -4.47 48.35
C ASN A 5 23.55 -4.84 47.88
N LYS A 6 22.54 -4.66 48.74
CA LYS A 6 21.13 -4.90 48.35
C LYS A 6 20.64 -3.88 47.32
N THR A 7 21.10 -2.63 47.43
CA THR A 7 20.74 -1.54 46.52
C THR A 7 21.43 -1.70 45.17
N GLU A 8 22.69 -2.14 45.15
CA GLU A 8 23.43 -2.46 43.91
C GLU A 8 22.83 -3.68 43.17
N ALA A 9 22.52 -4.77 43.89
CA ALA A 9 21.89 -5.95 43.29
C ALA A 9 20.49 -5.64 42.70
N GLY A 10 19.69 -4.81 43.38
CA GLY A 10 18.40 -4.36 42.89
C GLY A 10 18.49 -3.48 41.63
N ASN A 11 19.48 -2.58 41.57
CA ASN A 11 19.71 -1.74 40.38
C ASN A 11 20.20 -2.56 39.18
N GLU A 12 21.06 -3.57 39.39
CA GLU A 12 21.50 -4.47 38.32
C GLU A 12 20.36 -5.35 37.77
N GLU A 13 19.50 -5.90 38.64
CA GLU A 13 18.34 -6.67 38.20
C GLU A 13 17.31 -5.81 37.45
N THR A 14 17.08 -4.58 37.92
CA THR A 14 16.16 -3.63 37.28
C THR A 14 16.69 -3.21 35.91
N GLY A 15 17.99 -2.87 35.82
CA GLY A 15 18.65 -2.55 34.55
C GLY A 15 18.68 -3.72 33.57
N ARG A 16 18.93 -4.95 34.04
CA ARG A 16 18.86 -6.16 33.21
C ARG A 16 17.44 -6.42 32.68
N ARG A 17 16.42 -6.15 33.49
CA ARG A 17 15.00 -6.31 33.11
C ARG A 17 14.54 -5.27 32.09
N GLU A 18 14.94 -4.01 32.27
CA GLU A 18 14.69 -2.95 31.28
C GLU A 18 15.40 -3.24 29.96
N ASN A 19 16.66 -3.69 30.01
CA ASN A 19 17.43 -4.01 28.81
C ASN A 19 16.80 -5.20 28.05
N ASN A 20 16.40 -6.26 28.74
CA ASN A 20 15.67 -7.39 28.13
C ASN A 20 14.32 -6.96 27.53
N SER A 21 13.59 -6.06 28.20
CA SER A 21 12.33 -5.50 27.68
C SER A 21 12.55 -4.68 26.41
N TRP A 22 13.58 -3.83 26.40
CA TRP A 22 13.96 -3.01 25.26
C TRP A 22 14.43 -3.86 24.07
N ILE A 23 15.28 -4.86 24.30
CA ILE A 23 15.74 -5.82 23.29
C ILE A 23 14.56 -6.55 22.66
N LYS A 24 13.63 -7.07 23.49
CA LYS A 24 12.43 -7.78 23.01
C LYS A 24 11.52 -6.87 22.19
N ARG A 25 11.35 -5.61 22.60
CA ARG A 25 10.57 -4.61 21.86
C ARG A 25 11.21 -4.26 20.52
N ASN A 26 12.54 -4.08 20.48
CA ASN A 26 13.26 -3.77 19.25
C ASN A 26 13.22 -4.93 18.25
N PHE A 27 13.41 -6.17 18.74
CA PHE A 27 13.31 -7.38 17.91
C PHE A 27 11.91 -7.58 17.32
N ASN A 28 10.86 -7.39 18.14
CA ASN A 28 9.48 -7.46 17.67
C ASN A 28 9.17 -6.40 16.61
N TYR A 29 9.72 -5.20 16.76
CA TYR A 29 9.55 -4.11 15.80
C TYR A 29 10.26 -4.40 14.47
N GLU A 30 11.49 -4.92 14.48
CA GLU A 30 12.20 -5.29 13.24
C GLU A 30 11.50 -6.44 12.50
N CYS A 31 11.02 -7.45 13.23
CA CYS A 31 10.25 -8.55 12.64
C CYS A 31 8.93 -8.04 12.02
N TYR A 32 8.21 -7.19 12.75
CA TYR A 32 6.99 -6.51 12.26
C TYR A 32 7.25 -5.70 10.99
N MET A 33 8.31 -4.89 10.95
CA MET A 33 8.64 -4.07 9.79
C MET A 33 9.11 -4.90 8.59
N THR A 34 9.88 -5.95 8.83
CA THR A 34 10.31 -6.89 7.77
C THR A 34 9.11 -7.63 7.19
N PHE A 35 8.14 -8.01 8.05
CA PHE A 35 6.91 -8.64 7.61
C PHE A 35 6.07 -7.71 6.73
N LEU A 36 5.82 -6.46 7.16
CA LEU A 36 5.04 -5.50 6.35
C LEU A 36 5.70 -5.21 5.00
N ASN A 37 7.01 -4.96 4.99
CA ASN A 37 7.75 -4.74 3.75
C ASN A 37 7.76 -6.00 2.86
N GLY A 38 7.91 -7.18 3.44
CA GLY A 38 7.85 -8.46 2.72
C GLY A 38 6.49 -8.68 2.05
N CYS A 39 5.41 -8.44 2.77
CA CYS A 39 4.05 -8.57 2.24
C CYS A 39 3.73 -7.57 1.11
N TYR A 40 4.25 -6.34 1.17
CA TYR A 40 3.93 -5.29 0.20
C TYR A 40 4.90 -5.23 -0.98
N SER A 41 6.19 -5.45 -0.70
CA SER A 41 7.32 -5.30 -1.64
C SER A 41 7.91 -6.62 -2.12
N CYS A 42 7.54 -7.76 -1.51
CA CYS A 42 8.20 -9.07 -1.66
C CYS A 42 9.69 -9.07 -1.26
N LYS A 43 10.12 -8.07 -0.46
CA LYS A 43 11.49 -7.95 0.06
C LYS A 43 11.51 -8.38 1.52
N TRP A 44 12.12 -9.53 1.80
CA TRP A 44 12.20 -10.14 3.14
C TRP A 44 13.50 -9.83 3.88
N GLU A 45 14.33 -8.93 3.35
CA GLU A 45 15.58 -8.54 4.00
C GLU A 45 15.32 -7.55 5.14
N ALA A 46 15.93 -7.81 6.29
CA ALA A 46 15.91 -6.92 7.45
C ALA A 46 16.64 -5.62 7.09
N GLN A 47 15.87 -4.55 6.86
CA GLN A 47 16.42 -3.22 6.61
C GLN A 47 17.00 -2.67 7.92
N GLN A 48 18.30 -2.81 8.11
CA GLN A 48 19.00 -2.16 9.21
C GLN A 48 18.89 -0.65 9.08
N LYS A 49 18.51 -0.01 10.18
CA LYS A 49 18.30 1.44 10.36
C LYS A 49 19.31 2.29 9.57
N LYS A 50 18.81 3.00 8.57
CA LYS A 50 19.16 4.41 8.32
C LYS A 50 17.91 5.15 7.87
N LYS A 51 17.15 5.70 8.81
CA LYS A 51 16.20 6.77 8.47
C LYS A 51 16.68 8.08 9.06
N PRO A 52 17.23 9.00 8.25
CA PRO A 52 17.04 10.41 8.54
C PRO A 52 15.54 10.70 8.66
N ARG A 53 15.17 11.52 9.65
CA ARG A 53 13.81 12.09 9.79
C ARG A 53 13.51 12.92 8.55
N ARG A 54 12.95 12.32 7.49
CA ARG A 54 12.35 13.06 6.38
C ARG A 54 10.89 13.38 6.72
N PRO A 55 10.44 14.64 6.56
CA PRO A 55 9.06 15.03 6.82
C PRO A 55 8.14 14.43 5.75
N LEU A 56 6.94 14.06 6.22
CA LEU A 56 5.69 13.74 5.54
C LEU A 56 5.73 13.42 4.01
N CYS A 57 5.52 12.13 3.70
CA CYS A 57 5.05 11.58 2.42
C CYS A 57 5.79 12.03 1.13
N CYS A 58 7.04 11.60 0.96
CA CYS A 58 7.70 11.57 -0.35
C CYS A 58 7.51 10.20 -1.00
N CYS A 59 6.34 9.94 -1.58
CA CYS A 59 6.15 8.78 -2.45
C CYS A 59 6.61 9.10 -3.88
N SER A 60 7.15 8.12 -4.60
CA SER A 60 7.31 8.23 -6.06
C SER A 60 5.95 8.54 -6.70
N LEU A 61 5.91 9.42 -7.70
CA LEU A 61 4.69 9.80 -8.42
C LEU A 61 3.89 8.58 -8.90
N ARG A 62 4.57 7.46 -9.15
CA ARG A 62 3.96 6.17 -9.46
C ARG A 62 3.18 5.61 -8.26
N GLU A 63 3.80 5.45 -7.10
CA GLU A 63 3.16 4.89 -5.89
C GLU A 63 1.98 5.73 -5.42
N GLN A 64 2.08 7.05 -5.60
CA GLN A 64 1.00 7.98 -5.29
C GLN A 64 -0.25 7.77 -6.16
N LEU A 65 -0.12 7.26 -7.38
CA LEU A 65 -1.26 6.90 -8.24
C LEU A 65 -1.79 5.50 -7.93
N PHE A 66 -0.88 4.55 -7.67
CA PHE A 66 -1.25 3.16 -7.41
C PHE A 66 -1.95 2.96 -6.06
N TYR A 67 -1.62 3.73 -5.03
CA TYR A 67 -2.24 3.57 -3.71
C TYR A 67 -3.74 3.97 -3.68
N PRO A 68 -4.16 5.12 -4.21
CA PRO A 68 -5.59 5.44 -4.39
C PRO A 68 -6.30 4.42 -5.29
N TRP A 69 -5.66 3.98 -6.39
CA TRP A 69 -6.22 2.95 -7.27
C TRP A 69 -6.50 1.65 -6.51
N LEU A 70 -5.57 1.22 -5.66
CA LEU A 70 -5.71 0.05 -4.81
C LEU A 70 -6.89 0.20 -3.83
N ILE A 71 -7.06 1.39 -3.23
CA ILE A 71 -8.22 1.70 -2.38
C ILE A 71 -9.53 1.60 -3.16
N MET A 72 -9.57 2.15 -4.38
CA MET A 72 -10.76 2.03 -5.24
C MET A 72 -11.08 0.58 -5.60
N SER A 73 -10.06 -0.23 -5.91
CA SER A 73 -10.21 -1.66 -6.15
C SER A 73 -10.73 -2.41 -4.91
N PHE A 74 -10.29 -2.03 -3.71
CA PHE A 74 -10.81 -2.61 -2.46
C PHE A 74 -12.31 -2.35 -2.31
N PHE A 75 -12.76 -1.10 -2.43
CA PHE A 75 -14.19 -0.80 -2.31
C PHE A 75 -15.04 -1.54 -3.35
N LEU A 76 -14.60 -1.57 -4.60
CA LEU A 76 -15.31 -2.32 -5.65
C LEU A 76 -15.36 -3.82 -5.37
N SER A 77 -14.29 -4.42 -4.86
CA SER A 77 -14.28 -5.85 -4.50
C SER A 77 -15.26 -6.18 -3.38
N ILE A 78 -15.39 -5.30 -2.38
CA ILE A 78 -16.33 -5.46 -1.26
C ILE A 78 -17.77 -5.30 -1.76
N ILE A 79 -18.04 -4.30 -2.60
CA ILE A 79 -19.36 -4.10 -3.20
C ILE A 79 -19.75 -5.30 -4.07
N LEU A 80 -18.83 -5.83 -4.88
CA LEU A 80 -19.07 -7.01 -5.71
C LEU A 80 -19.32 -8.26 -4.88
N LEU A 81 -18.55 -8.49 -3.82
CA LEU A 81 -18.77 -9.61 -2.90
C LEU A 81 -20.13 -9.49 -2.22
N PHE A 82 -20.48 -8.30 -1.71
CA PHE A 82 -21.77 -8.04 -1.09
C PHE A 82 -22.92 -8.29 -2.07
N ALA A 83 -22.85 -7.70 -3.27
CA ALA A 83 -23.87 -7.89 -4.30
C ALA A 83 -24.05 -9.37 -4.66
N TRP A 84 -22.95 -10.14 -4.77
CA TRP A 84 -23.03 -11.57 -5.04
C TRP A 84 -23.70 -12.34 -3.90
N VAL A 85 -23.36 -12.04 -2.64
CA VAL A 85 -24.00 -12.63 -1.46
C VAL A 85 -25.50 -12.35 -1.40
N GLU A 86 -25.93 -11.13 -1.73
CA GLU A 86 -27.36 -10.77 -1.79
C GLU A 86 -28.12 -11.58 -2.85
N THR A 87 -27.45 -11.96 -3.95
CA THR A 87 -28.04 -12.84 -4.97
C THR A 87 -28.05 -14.33 -4.62
N SER A 88 -27.75 -14.69 -3.37
CA SER A 88 -27.70 -16.08 -2.90
C SER A 88 -28.98 -16.89 -3.16
N ASN A 89 -30.14 -16.23 -3.22
CA ASN A 89 -31.42 -16.86 -3.56
C ASN A 89 -31.45 -17.43 -4.99
N GLU A 90 -30.63 -16.90 -5.91
CA GLU A 90 -30.60 -17.30 -7.33
C GLU A 90 -29.41 -18.22 -7.65
N TYR A 91 -28.63 -18.65 -6.65
CA TYR A 91 -27.44 -19.49 -6.87
C TYR A 91 -27.74 -20.79 -7.61
N ASN A 92 -28.89 -21.42 -7.34
CA ASN A 92 -29.29 -22.65 -8.03
C ASN A 92 -29.57 -22.42 -9.53
N GLY A 93 -30.19 -21.28 -9.87
CA GLY A 93 -30.43 -20.89 -11.26
C GLY A 93 -29.12 -20.61 -11.99
N PHE A 94 -28.20 -19.88 -11.35
CA PHE A 94 -26.85 -19.66 -11.86
C PHE A 94 -26.10 -20.99 -12.10
N ASP A 95 -26.09 -21.90 -11.13
CA ASP A 95 -25.42 -23.20 -11.23
C ASP A 95 -25.97 -24.02 -12.39
N TRP A 96 -27.28 -23.97 -12.61
CA TRP A 96 -27.94 -24.63 -13.73
C TRP A 96 -27.55 -24.03 -15.08
N VAL A 97 -27.45 -22.70 -15.19
CA VAL A 97 -27.00 -22.02 -16.42
C VAL A 97 -25.54 -22.37 -16.72
N VAL A 98 -24.66 -22.38 -15.72
CA VAL A 98 -23.25 -22.77 -15.91
C VAL A 98 -23.15 -24.24 -16.30
N PHE A 99 -23.98 -25.11 -15.74
CA PHE A 99 -24.07 -26.51 -16.15
C PHE A 99 -24.46 -26.67 -17.62
N LEU A 100 -25.40 -25.87 -18.14
CA LEU A 100 -25.76 -25.93 -19.56
C LEU A 100 -24.57 -25.62 -20.49
N GLY A 101 -23.71 -24.68 -20.09
CA GLY A 101 -22.52 -24.31 -20.85
C GLY A 101 -21.36 -25.30 -20.68
N THR A 102 -21.07 -25.73 -19.45
CA THR A 102 -19.89 -26.55 -19.12
C THR A 102 -20.13 -28.05 -19.17
N ARG A 103 -21.40 -28.49 -19.12
CA ARG A 103 -21.85 -29.89 -18.97
C ARG A 103 -21.35 -30.57 -17.70
N ILE A 104 -20.81 -29.82 -16.74
CA ILE A 104 -20.30 -30.32 -15.46
C ILE A 104 -21.15 -29.77 -14.33
N TRP A 105 -21.80 -30.67 -13.59
CA TRP A 105 -22.61 -30.29 -12.43
C TRP A 105 -21.71 -30.05 -11.23
N PHE A 106 -21.66 -28.80 -10.76
CA PHE A 106 -20.88 -28.38 -9.60
C PHE A 106 -21.52 -27.13 -8.98
N PHE A 107 -21.17 -26.82 -7.73
CA PHE A 107 -21.62 -25.60 -7.04
C PHE A 107 -20.80 -24.38 -7.49
N TRP A 108 -20.93 -24.02 -8.77
CA TRP A 108 -20.18 -22.94 -9.41
C TRP A 108 -20.42 -21.57 -8.74
N SER A 109 -21.58 -21.36 -8.16
CA SER A 109 -21.98 -20.21 -7.34
C SER A 109 -21.10 -20.04 -6.10
N LEU A 110 -20.80 -21.15 -5.40
CA LEU A 110 -19.90 -21.19 -4.25
C LEU A 110 -18.44 -20.99 -4.66
N VAL A 111 -18.04 -21.53 -5.82
CA VAL A 111 -16.71 -21.27 -6.39
C VAL A 111 -16.55 -19.79 -6.67
N LEU A 112 -17.51 -19.17 -7.36
CA LEU A 112 -17.48 -17.74 -7.65
C LEU A 112 -17.47 -16.91 -6.36
N LEU A 113 -18.30 -17.25 -5.36
CA LEU A 113 -18.28 -16.62 -4.05
C LEU A 113 -16.89 -16.71 -3.40
N SER A 114 -16.24 -17.87 -3.44
CA SER A 114 -14.90 -18.05 -2.89
C SER A 114 -13.86 -17.20 -3.61
N VAL A 115 -13.93 -17.11 -4.94
CA VAL A 115 -13.01 -16.30 -5.75
C VAL A 115 -13.18 -14.82 -5.41
N LEU A 116 -14.41 -14.33 -5.35
CA LEU A 116 -14.71 -12.94 -4.98
C LEU A 116 -14.24 -12.65 -3.54
N GLY A 117 -14.45 -13.57 -2.61
CA GLY A 117 -13.97 -13.47 -1.23
C GLY A 117 -12.44 -13.39 -1.14
N ILE A 118 -11.73 -14.23 -1.88
CA ILE A 118 -10.25 -14.22 -1.95
C ILE A 118 -9.75 -12.89 -2.52
N LEU A 119 -10.38 -12.39 -3.59
CA LEU A 119 -10.01 -11.11 -4.20
C LEU A 119 -10.21 -9.94 -3.22
N ALA A 120 -11.35 -9.90 -2.53
CA ALA A 120 -11.64 -8.88 -1.53
C ALA A 120 -10.67 -8.94 -0.34
N ALA A 121 -10.40 -10.14 0.18
CA ALA A 121 -9.44 -10.35 1.25
C ALA A 121 -8.03 -9.91 0.86
N TYR A 122 -7.60 -10.24 -0.37
CA TYR A 122 -6.31 -9.84 -0.92
C TYR A 122 -6.18 -8.32 -1.03
N THR A 123 -7.18 -7.62 -1.60
CA THR A 123 -7.14 -6.15 -1.68
C THR A 123 -7.19 -5.50 -0.30
N THR A 124 -7.95 -6.07 0.64
CA THR A 124 -8.02 -5.60 2.04
C THR A 124 -6.64 -5.70 2.68
N MET A 125 -5.98 -6.85 2.54
CA MET A 125 -4.66 -7.09 3.10
C MET A 125 -3.63 -6.09 2.56
N LEU A 126 -3.62 -5.83 1.25
CA LEU A 126 -2.72 -4.84 0.66
C LEU A 126 -3.01 -3.40 1.13
N VAL A 127 -4.28 -3.00 1.28
CA VAL A 127 -4.64 -1.67 1.81
C VAL A 127 -4.22 -1.53 3.26
N VAL A 128 -4.47 -2.55 4.09
CA VAL A 128 -4.07 -2.54 5.52
C VAL A 128 -2.56 -2.46 5.66
N VAL A 129 -1.80 -3.28 4.93
CA VAL A 129 -0.33 -3.24 4.96
C VAL A 129 0.18 -1.88 4.46
N GLY A 130 -0.38 -1.35 3.37
CA GLY A 130 -0.03 -0.02 2.86
C GLY A 130 -0.32 1.11 3.84
N PHE A 131 -1.47 1.05 4.55
CA PHE A 131 -1.83 2.00 5.59
C PHE A 131 -0.87 1.91 6.79
N LEU A 132 -0.54 0.70 7.26
CA LEU A 132 0.41 0.49 8.36
C LEU A 132 1.82 1.00 8.00
N LEU A 133 2.26 0.77 6.76
CA LEU A 133 3.53 1.32 6.24
C LEU A 133 3.50 2.85 6.19
N CYS A 134 2.40 3.44 5.76
CA CYS A 134 2.22 4.90 5.75
C CYS A 134 2.20 5.48 7.18
N TRP A 135 1.53 4.79 8.11
CA TRP A 135 1.46 5.16 9.53
C TRP A 135 2.85 5.19 10.17
N GLU A 136 3.66 4.18 9.85
CA GLU A 136 5.05 4.07 10.31
C GLU A 136 6.02 4.98 9.53
N LYS A 137 5.49 5.85 8.65
CA LYS A 137 6.26 6.78 7.82
C LYS A 137 7.32 6.05 6.99
N ASN A 138 6.97 4.87 6.48
CA ASN A 138 7.81 4.09 5.59
C ASN A 138 7.51 4.36 4.12
N GLU A 139 8.51 4.15 3.27
CA GLU A 139 8.32 4.28 1.83
C GLU A 139 7.41 3.14 1.35
N LEU A 140 6.34 3.50 0.64
CA LEU A 140 5.49 2.52 -0.03
C LEU A 140 6.21 2.05 -1.29
N TYR A 141 6.54 0.78 -1.34
CA TYR A 141 7.07 0.14 -2.55
C TYR A 141 6.18 -1.05 -2.89
N LEU A 142 5.17 -0.81 -3.73
CA LEU A 142 4.32 -1.91 -4.17
C LEU A 142 5.08 -2.77 -5.18
N HIS A 143 5.17 -4.08 -4.92
CA HIS A 143 5.86 -5.00 -5.83
C HIS A 143 5.22 -4.98 -7.24
N TRP A 144 6.02 -5.29 -8.27
CA TRP A 144 5.56 -5.23 -9.67
C TRP A 144 4.38 -6.17 -9.94
N TYR A 145 4.35 -7.34 -9.29
CA TYR A 145 3.25 -8.30 -9.40
C TYR A 145 1.92 -7.68 -8.96
N HIS A 146 1.89 -7.04 -7.80
CA HIS A 146 0.68 -6.40 -7.27
C HIS A 146 0.25 -5.19 -8.14
N LYS A 147 1.22 -4.44 -8.70
CA LYS A 147 0.96 -3.34 -9.64
C LYS A 147 0.30 -3.79 -10.94
N VAL A 148 0.58 -5.01 -11.39
CA VAL A 148 -0.08 -5.58 -12.58
C VAL A 148 -1.43 -6.16 -12.19
N PHE A 149 -1.51 -6.91 -11.09
CA PHE A 149 -2.72 -7.63 -10.70
C PHE A 149 -3.86 -6.71 -10.24
N ALA A 150 -3.57 -5.64 -9.48
CA ALA A 150 -4.60 -4.73 -8.96
C ALA A 150 -5.43 -4.02 -10.05
N PRO A 151 -4.84 -3.49 -11.14
CA PRO A 151 -5.60 -3.00 -12.30
C PRO A 151 -6.49 -4.05 -12.95
N TYR A 152 -6.04 -5.31 -13.10
CA TYR A 152 -6.87 -6.37 -13.64
C TYR A 152 -8.09 -6.65 -12.76
N ILE A 153 -7.91 -6.77 -11.44
CA ILE A 153 -9.03 -6.93 -10.49
C ILE A 153 -10.01 -5.76 -10.61
N HIS A 154 -9.49 -4.54 -10.73
CA HIS A 154 -10.31 -3.33 -10.84
C HIS A 154 -11.17 -3.36 -12.11
N LEU A 155 -10.55 -3.63 -13.26
CA LEU A 155 -11.25 -3.71 -14.55
C LEU A 155 -12.25 -4.88 -14.60
N SER A 156 -11.90 -6.05 -14.06
CA SER A 156 -12.82 -7.18 -13.99
C SER A 156 -14.01 -6.90 -13.06
N SER A 157 -13.76 -6.22 -11.93
CA SER A 157 -14.82 -5.84 -10.99
C SER A 157 -15.78 -4.83 -11.61
N ILE A 158 -15.27 -3.82 -12.33
CA ILE A 158 -16.12 -2.87 -13.08
C ILE A 158 -16.95 -3.61 -14.12
N SER A 159 -16.33 -4.50 -14.90
CA SER A 159 -17.03 -5.26 -15.93
C SER A 159 -18.15 -6.13 -15.34
N ALA A 160 -17.88 -6.82 -14.22
CA ALA A 160 -18.87 -7.61 -13.50
C ALA A 160 -20.01 -6.73 -12.96
N MET A 161 -19.70 -5.57 -12.37
CA MET A 161 -20.70 -4.61 -11.90
C MET A 161 -21.60 -4.11 -13.03
N VAL A 162 -21.04 -3.79 -14.20
CA VAL A 162 -21.82 -3.37 -15.37
C VAL A 162 -22.75 -4.49 -15.83
N LEU A 163 -22.25 -5.72 -15.92
CA LEU A 163 -23.07 -6.88 -16.31
C LEU A 163 -24.19 -7.17 -15.31
N LEU A 164 -23.93 -7.08 -14.01
CA LEU A 164 -24.93 -7.30 -12.97
C LEU A 164 -25.95 -6.16 -12.86
N SER A 165 -25.53 -4.92 -13.14
CA SER A 165 -26.40 -3.74 -13.07
C SER A 165 -27.21 -3.49 -14.34
N TRP A 166 -26.81 -4.02 -15.50
CA TRP A 166 -27.52 -3.82 -16.77
C TRP A 166 -29.01 -4.22 -16.72
N PRO A 167 -29.40 -5.38 -16.16
CA PRO A 167 -30.82 -5.74 -16.02
C PRO A 167 -31.57 -4.83 -15.04
N VAL A 168 -30.91 -4.37 -13.98
CA VAL A 168 -31.47 -3.42 -13.01
C VAL A 168 -31.69 -2.06 -13.68
N ALA A 169 -30.75 -1.56 -14.47
CA ALA A 169 -30.89 -0.34 -15.24
C ALA A 169 -32.04 -0.45 -16.25
N PHE A 170 -32.16 -1.59 -16.95
CA PHE A 170 -33.26 -1.85 -17.87
C PHE A 170 -34.63 -1.89 -17.16
N TYR A 171 -34.69 -2.51 -15.98
CA TYR A 171 -35.89 -2.56 -15.14
C TYR A 171 -36.25 -1.19 -14.58
N LEU A 172 -35.25 -0.41 -14.13
CA LEU A 172 -35.43 0.97 -13.68
C LEU A 172 -36.00 1.83 -14.81
N ILE A 173 -35.49 1.73 -16.04
CA ILE A 173 -36.01 2.48 -17.22
C ILE A 173 -37.46 2.09 -17.57
N HIS A 174 -37.91 0.89 -17.20
CA HIS A 174 -39.29 0.44 -17.40
C HIS A 174 -40.25 0.72 -16.22
N LEU A 175 -39.76 1.29 -15.12
CA LEU A 175 -40.65 1.74 -14.04
C LEU A 175 -41.51 2.92 -14.51
N GLU A 176 -42.83 2.82 -14.34
CA GLU A 176 -43.81 3.85 -14.72
C GLU A 176 -43.65 5.19 -13.97
N GLY A 177 -42.81 5.23 -12.92
CA GLY A 177 -42.62 6.39 -12.05
C GLY A 177 -41.36 7.20 -12.38
N GLU A 178 -41.51 8.28 -13.15
CA GLU A 178 -40.43 9.22 -13.53
C GLU A 178 -39.64 9.76 -12.32
N VAL A 179 -40.34 10.01 -11.19
CA VAL A 179 -39.71 10.53 -9.97
C VAL A 179 -38.77 9.51 -9.33
N LEU A 180 -39.15 8.23 -9.29
CA LEU A 180 -38.34 7.17 -8.68
C LEU A 180 -37.13 6.82 -9.56
N GLN A 181 -37.31 6.85 -10.88
CA GLN A 181 -36.22 6.72 -11.85
C GLN A 181 -35.15 7.81 -11.68
N VAL A 182 -35.55 9.06 -11.50
CA VAL A 182 -34.60 10.16 -11.30
C VAL A 182 -33.94 10.06 -9.92
N VAL A 183 -34.70 9.76 -8.87
CA VAL A 183 -34.17 9.66 -7.49
C VAL A 183 -33.15 8.53 -7.33
N VAL A 184 -33.30 7.41 -8.05
CA VAL A 184 -32.39 6.25 -7.95
C VAL A 184 -31.34 6.24 -9.08
N GLY A 185 -31.75 6.55 -10.31
CA GLY A 185 -30.91 6.46 -11.50
C GLY A 185 -29.87 7.58 -11.60
N LEU A 186 -30.23 8.82 -11.23
CA LEU A 186 -29.29 9.95 -11.26
C LEU A 186 -28.11 9.77 -10.29
N PRO A 187 -28.29 9.44 -9.00
CA PRO A 187 -27.16 9.19 -8.12
C PRO A 187 -26.35 7.96 -8.55
N PHE A 188 -26.97 6.90 -9.06
CA PHE A 188 -26.24 5.74 -9.59
C PHE A 188 -25.31 6.13 -10.75
N LEU A 189 -25.82 6.90 -11.72
CA LEU A 189 -25.03 7.37 -12.87
C LEU A 189 -23.93 8.36 -12.46
N LEU A 190 -24.21 9.26 -11.51
CA LEU A 190 -23.21 10.18 -10.96
C LEU A 190 -22.10 9.45 -10.21
N ILE A 191 -22.43 8.44 -9.40
CA ILE A 191 -21.44 7.61 -8.71
C ILE A 191 -20.58 6.86 -9.74
N LEU A 192 -21.20 6.25 -10.76
CA LEU A 192 -20.48 5.55 -11.82
C LEU A 192 -19.51 6.48 -12.58
N LEU A 193 -19.97 7.69 -12.93
CA LEU A 193 -19.16 8.72 -13.57
C LEU A 193 -17.99 9.13 -12.67
N CYS A 194 -18.25 9.46 -11.40
CA CYS A 194 -17.21 9.82 -10.44
C CYS A 194 -16.15 8.72 -10.32
N LEU A 195 -16.54 7.46 -10.16
CA LEU A 195 -15.62 6.32 -10.12
C LEU A 195 -14.77 6.22 -11.40
N TYR A 196 -15.31 6.61 -12.55
CA TYR A 196 -14.62 6.60 -13.85
C TYR A 196 -13.66 7.78 -14.05
N VAL A 197 -13.96 8.96 -13.50
CA VAL A 197 -13.15 10.20 -13.69
C VAL A 197 -12.13 10.41 -12.56
N VAL A 198 -12.29 9.79 -11.40
CA VAL A 198 -11.33 9.81 -10.27
C VAL A 198 -9.86 9.55 -10.68
N PRO A 199 -9.52 8.65 -11.63
CA PRO A 199 -8.13 8.45 -12.08
C PRO A 199 -7.49 9.67 -12.74
N PHE A 200 -8.28 10.63 -13.24
CA PHE A 200 -7.80 11.82 -13.97
C PHE A 200 -7.64 13.07 -13.09
N GLY A 201 -8.19 13.08 -11.88
CA GLY A 201 -8.31 14.29 -11.04
C GLY A 201 -7.29 14.44 -9.90
N THR A 202 -6.41 13.46 -9.66
CA THR A 202 -5.50 13.51 -8.50
C THR A 202 -4.22 14.27 -8.82
N TYR A 203 -4.14 15.55 -8.46
CA TYR A 203 -2.89 16.31 -8.42
C TYR A 203 -2.27 16.23 -7.01
N SER A 204 -0.96 15.99 -6.96
CA SER A 204 -0.20 15.84 -5.72
C SER A 204 0.24 17.18 -5.13
N PRO A 205 0.07 17.42 -3.81
CA PRO A 205 0.69 18.55 -3.11
C PRO A 205 2.23 18.46 -3.01
N CYS A 206 2.83 17.33 -3.39
CA CYS A 206 4.24 16.99 -3.10
C CYS A 206 5.17 17.13 -4.31
N VAL A 207 4.67 17.54 -5.47
CA VAL A 207 5.51 17.82 -6.65
C VAL A 207 5.87 19.31 -6.65
N GLN A 208 7.10 19.61 -6.27
CA GLN A 208 7.66 20.94 -6.51
C GLN A 208 7.88 21.08 -8.03
N GLU A 209 7.34 22.17 -8.60
CA GLU A 209 7.43 22.44 -10.03
C GLU A 209 8.90 22.47 -10.49
N LYS A 210 9.18 22.06 -11.74
CA LYS A 210 10.56 21.92 -12.26
C LYS A 210 11.41 23.18 -12.10
N ASP A 211 10.77 24.34 -12.14
CA ASP A 211 11.30 25.69 -11.96
C ASP A 211 11.65 26.03 -10.50
N LYS A 212 11.23 25.22 -9.52
CA LYS A 212 11.52 25.37 -8.09
C LYS A 212 12.58 24.36 -7.57
N LEU A 213 13.10 23.47 -8.43
CA LEU A 213 14.21 22.60 -8.06
C LEU A 213 15.54 23.37 -8.08
N ALA A 214 16.41 23.08 -7.11
CA ALA A 214 17.81 23.50 -7.15
C ALA A 214 18.49 22.91 -8.42
N PRO A 215 19.49 23.60 -8.99
CA PRO A 215 20.23 23.11 -10.14
C PRO A 215 20.82 21.72 -9.85
N LYS A 216 20.85 20.87 -10.89
CA LYS A 216 21.39 19.52 -10.76
C LYS A 216 22.86 19.60 -10.29
N PRO A 217 23.24 18.94 -9.20
CA PRO A 217 24.62 18.93 -8.71
C PRO A 217 25.57 18.40 -9.79
N THR A 218 26.70 19.07 -9.94
CA THR A 218 27.71 18.80 -10.97
C THR A 218 28.64 17.66 -10.59
N PHE A 219 29.07 17.59 -9.33
CA PHE A 219 29.87 16.48 -8.84
C PHE A 219 29.69 16.25 -7.34
N PHE A 220 29.90 14.98 -6.94
CA PHE A 220 29.82 14.52 -5.56
C PHE A 220 31.18 14.02 -5.09
N GLY A 221 31.52 14.31 -3.83
CA GLY A 221 32.69 13.75 -3.17
C GLY A 221 32.43 12.31 -2.75
N HIS A 222 32.86 11.35 -3.58
CA HIS A 222 32.75 9.92 -3.30
C HIS A 222 33.65 9.53 -2.12
N ARG A 223 33.03 9.11 -1.01
CA ARG A 223 33.66 8.90 0.32
C ARG A 223 34.43 10.11 0.81
N GLY A 224 33.95 11.31 0.47
CA GLY A 224 34.68 12.57 0.61
C GLY A 224 35.68 12.79 -0.52
N ALA A 225 36.89 13.24 -0.20
CA ALA A 225 38.01 13.41 -1.12
C ALA A 225 39.08 12.34 -0.84
N ALA A 226 38.79 11.08 -1.15
CA ALA A 226 39.63 9.92 -0.81
C ALA A 226 41.08 9.97 -1.36
N MET A 227 41.35 10.80 -2.37
CA MET A 227 42.72 11.07 -2.87
C MET A 227 43.50 12.09 -2.03
N LEU A 228 42.81 12.92 -1.24
CA LEU A 228 43.38 14.02 -0.46
C LEU A 228 43.34 13.79 1.06
N GLY A 229 42.56 12.81 1.51
CA GLY A 229 42.47 12.40 2.90
C GLY A 229 41.91 10.98 3.04
N PRO A 230 41.96 10.41 4.24
CA PRO A 230 41.43 9.06 4.48
C PRO A 230 39.93 9.00 4.18
N GLU A 231 39.49 8.03 3.37
CA GLU A 231 38.09 7.89 2.96
C GLU A 231 37.11 7.75 4.15
N ASN A 232 35.87 8.20 3.97
CA ASN A 232 34.81 8.16 4.98
C ASN A 232 35.18 8.84 6.32
N THR A 233 36.03 9.85 6.27
CA THR A 233 36.39 10.66 7.45
C THR A 233 35.94 12.11 7.32
N ILE A 234 35.76 12.78 8.45
CA ILE A 234 35.44 14.22 8.52
C ILE A 234 36.46 15.03 7.69
N MET A 235 37.74 14.71 7.79
CA MET A 235 38.79 15.37 7.02
C MET A 235 38.59 15.25 5.50
N SER A 236 38.23 14.07 5.01
CA SER A 236 37.95 13.86 3.59
C SER A 236 36.69 14.58 3.12
N PHE A 237 35.68 14.70 3.98
CA PHE A 237 34.45 15.43 3.68
C PHE A 237 34.69 16.94 3.63
N GLU A 238 35.44 17.48 4.59
CA GLU A 238 35.87 18.88 4.60
C GLU A 238 36.66 19.21 3.35
N LYS A 239 37.61 18.34 2.96
CA LYS A 239 38.35 18.53 1.70
C LYS A 239 37.45 18.50 0.47
N ALA A 240 36.45 17.62 0.40
CA ALA A 240 35.52 17.62 -0.72
C ALA A 240 34.68 18.91 -0.78
N VAL A 241 34.24 19.43 0.38
CA VAL A 241 33.52 20.72 0.46
C VAL A 241 34.43 21.89 0.06
N GLU A 242 35.69 21.90 0.50
CA GLU A 242 36.68 22.91 0.10
C GLU A 242 36.93 22.92 -1.41
N HIS A 243 36.84 21.77 -2.07
CA HIS A 243 36.99 21.65 -3.53
C HIS A 243 35.69 21.91 -4.29
N GLY A 244 34.61 22.29 -3.60
CA GLY A 244 33.35 22.70 -4.20
C GLY A 244 32.38 21.57 -4.53
N ALA A 245 32.45 20.44 -3.83
CA ALA A 245 31.50 19.35 -4.04
C ALA A 245 30.07 19.78 -3.70
N ASP A 246 29.13 19.54 -4.62
CA ASP A 246 27.70 19.86 -4.42
C ASP A 246 27.00 18.87 -3.48
N GLY A 247 27.64 17.72 -3.23
CA GLY A 247 27.20 16.73 -2.27
C GLY A 247 28.30 15.75 -1.88
N LEU A 248 28.07 15.04 -0.78
CA LEU A 248 29.01 14.09 -0.20
C LEU A 248 28.37 12.70 -0.19
N GLU A 249 29.14 11.71 -0.59
CA GLU A 249 28.77 10.30 -0.53
C GLU A 249 29.60 9.64 0.58
N SER A 250 28.98 8.76 1.36
CA SER A 250 29.63 8.08 2.48
C SER A 250 29.03 6.69 2.67
N ASP A 251 29.92 5.71 2.82
CA ASP A 251 29.57 4.36 3.21
C ASP A 251 29.49 4.28 4.74
N VAL A 252 28.42 3.68 5.27
CA VAL A 252 28.33 3.36 6.71
C VAL A 252 28.00 1.90 6.85
N GLN A 253 28.76 1.22 7.70
CA GLN A 253 28.65 -0.19 8.06
C GLN A 253 28.33 -0.30 9.56
N ILE A 254 27.72 -1.41 9.99
CA ILE A 254 27.29 -1.69 11.37
C ILE A 254 28.03 -2.91 11.89
#